data_AF-A0A7Y3PRD2-F1
#
_entry.id   AF-A0A7Y3PRD2-F1
#
_cell.length_a   1.000
_cell.length_b   1.000
_cell.length_c   1.000
_cell.angle_alpha   90.00
_cell.angle_beta   90.00
_cell.angle_gamma   90.00
#
_symmetry.space_group_name_H-M   'P 1'
#
loop_
_entity.id
_entity.type
_entity.pdbx_description
1 polymer ?
#
loop_
_entity_poly.entity_id
_entity_poly.type
_entity_poly.pdbx_seq_one_letter_code
_entity_poly.pdbx_strand_id
1 'polypeptide(L)'
;MSSARPPGLPIVDAMTPAVLVLAGPVTRDEVAGLCDDVRALLEATGAGAVVCDVGGLGPPGLGAVDLLARLELAARRAGGRIRLRDPALALQALLDLVGLRFEMEGEIEQGEPALCVEEAVEPGDPPV
;
A
#
# COMPACT_ATOMS: atom_id res chain seq x y z
N MET A 1 -40.91 -13.27 3.65
CA MET A 1 -39.93 -12.74 2.67
C MET A 1 -38.56 -12.95 3.27
N SER A 2 -37.83 -13.97 2.78
CA SER A 2 -36.55 -14.39 3.34
C SER A 2 -35.44 -13.82 2.45
N SER A 3 -34.67 -12.87 2.96
CA SER A 3 -33.49 -12.33 2.27
C SER A 3 -32.33 -13.31 2.46
N ALA A 4 -32.04 -14.09 1.42
CA ALA A 4 -30.83 -14.89 1.37
C ALA A 4 -29.61 -13.96 1.36
N ARG A 5 -28.69 -14.21 2.29
CA ARG A 5 -27.38 -13.54 2.40
C ARG A 5 -26.54 -13.92 1.17
N PRO A 6 -25.87 -12.98 0.48
CA PRO A 6 -24.99 -13.36 -0.63
C PRO A 6 -23.81 -14.19 -0.10
N PRO A 7 -23.32 -15.16 -0.88
CA PRO A 7 -22.16 -15.95 -0.50
C PRO A 7 -20.94 -15.03 -0.40
N GLY A 8 -20.16 -15.23 0.68
CA GLY A 8 -18.97 -14.45 0.97
C GLY A 8 -18.04 -14.41 -0.23
N LEU A 9 -17.54 -13.21 -0.54
CA LEU A 9 -16.51 -13.03 -1.55
C LEU A 9 -15.27 -13.82 -1.11
N PRO A 10 -14.62 -14.57 -2.01
CA PRO A 10 -13.27 -15.02 -1.73
C PRO A 10 -12.45 -13.76 -1.48
N ILE A 11 -11.84 -13.68 -0.29
CA ILE A 11 -10.69 -12.80 -0.09
C ILE A 11 -9.65 -13.35 -1.05
N VAL A 12 -9.63 -12.80 -2.26
CA VAL A 12 -8.60 -13.12 -3.24
C VAL A 12 -7.35 -12.51 -2.67
N ASP A 13 -6.50 -13.40 -2.15
CA ASP A 13 -5.14 -13.13 -1.77
C ASP A 13 -4.41 -12.56 -2.99
N ALA A 14 -4.21 -11.25 -3.03
CA ALA A 14 -3.44 -10.59 -4.05
C ALA A 14 -1.96 -10.86 -3.76
N MET A 15 -1.50 -12.07 -4.10
CA MET A 15 -0.11 -12.50 -3.93
C MET A 15 0.90 -11.58 -4.64
N THR A 16 0.43 -10.74 -5.57
CA THR A 16 1.20 -9.62 -6.10
C THR A 16 0.32 -8.36 -6.12
N PRO A 17 0.67 -7.30 -5.37
CA PRO A 17 -0.06 -6.05 -5.46
C PRO A 17 0.06 -5.48 -6.87
N ALA A 18 -0.97 -4.76 -7.31
CA ALA A 18 -0.91 -4.03 -8.57
C ALA A 18 -0.01 -2.79 -8.36
N VAL A 19 1.21 -2.80 -8.90
CA VAL A 19 2.22 -1.75 -8.63
C VAL A 19 2.34 -0.77 -9.80
N LEU A 20 2.35 0.52 -9.48
CA LEU A 20 2.67 1.64 -10.38
C LEU A 20 3.91 2.36 -9.85
N VAL A 21 4.96 2.50 -10.66
CA VAL A 21 6.20 3.18 -10.26
C VAL A 21 6.21 4.59 -10.83
N LEU A 22 6.38 5.60 -9.96
CA LEU A 22 6.43 7.01 -10.34
C LEU A 22 7.88 7.51 -10.29
N ALA A 23 8.44 7.84 -11.46
CA ALA A 23 9.81 8.30 -11.61
C ALA A 23 9.88 9.74 -12.11
N GLY A 24 10.58 10.60 -11.38
CA GLY A 24 10.85 11.99 -11.73
C GLY A 24 9.64 12.92 -11.66
N PRO A 25 9.81 14.20 -12.03
CA PRO A 25 8.72 15.16 -12.12
C PRO A 25 7.76 14.75 -13.25
N VAL A 26 6.50 14.50 -12.89
CA VAL A 26 5.46 14.11 -13.84
C VAL A 26 4.81 15.36 -14.44
N THR A 27 4.78 15.44 -15.76
CA THR A 27 4.09 16.50 -16.51
C THR A 27 2.58 16.29 -16.49
N ARG A 28 1.82 17.36 -16.71
CA ARG A 28 0.35 17.31 -16.66
C ARG A 28 -0.27 16.30 -17.63
N ASP A 29 0.35 16.11 -18.80
CA ASP A 29 -0.15 15.16 -19.80
C ASP A 29 0.10 13.71 -19.37
N GLU A 30 1.23 13.43 -18.71
CA GLU A 30 1.53 12.12 -18.13
C GLU A 30 0.58 11.78 -16.98
N VAL A 31 0.12 12.77 -16.20
CA VAL A 31 -0.86 12.54 -15.12
C VAL A 31 -2.15 11.92 -15.65
N ALA A 32 -2.63 12.35 -16.82
CA ALA A 32 -3.85 11.81 -17.41
C ALA A 32 -3.67 10.32 -17.79
N GLY A 33 -2.55 9.98 -18.43
CA GLY A 33 -2.20 8.60 -18.75
C GLY A 33 -2.10 7.72 -17.50
N LEU A 34 -1.42 8.19 -16.46
CA LEU A 34 -1.30 7.46 -15.19
C LEU A 34 -2.66 7.25 -14.50
N CYS A 35 -3.59 8.20 -14.61
CA CYS A 35 -4.94 8.02 -14.08
C CYS A 35 -5.71 6.92 -14.82
N ASP A 36 -5.51 6.81 -16.13
CA ASP A 36 -6.13 5.77 -16.95
C ASP A 36 -5.49 4.40 -16.67
N ASP A 37 -4.17 4.36 -16.48
CA ASP A 37 -3.43 3.15 -16.08
C ASP A 37 -3.94 2.61 -14.73
N VAL A 38 -4.16 3.49 -13.73
CA VAL A 38 -4.73 3.09 -12.43
C VAL A 38 -6.11 2.46 -12.59
N ARG A 39 -6.99 3.03 -13.42
CA ARG A 39 -8.33 2.47 -13.65
C ARG A 39 -8.22 1.12 -14.35
N ALA A 40 -7.44 1.04 -15.43
CA ALA A 40 -7.23 -0.19 -16.17
C ALA A 40 -6.66 -1.31 -15.28
N LEU A 41 -5.74 -0.97 -14.39
CA LEU A 41 -5.12 -1.91 -13.45
C LEU A 41 -6.14 -2.43 -12.43
N LEU A 42 -6.97 -1.57 -11.84
CA LEU A 42 -8.04 -1.98 -10.92
C LEU A 42 -9.09 -2.85 -11.61
N GLU A 43 -9.50 -2.47 -12.83
CA GLU A 43 -10.48 -3.22 -13.62
C GLU A 43 -9.94 -4.59 -14.04
N ALA A 44 -8.69 -4.67 -14.49
CA ALA A 44 -8.08 -5.91 -14.97
C ALA A 44 -7.78 -6.90 -13.84
N THR A 45 -7.38 -6.41 -12.67
CA THR A 45 -6.97 -7.26 -11.54
C THR A 45 -8.11 -7.55 -10.56
N GLY A 46 -9.15 -6.71 -10.54
CA GLY A 46 -10.16 -6.72 -9.47
C GLY A 46 -9.59 -6.36 -8.09
N ALA A 47 -8.37 -5.80 -8.04
CA ALA A 47 -7.72 -5.44 -6.78
C ALA A 47 -8.45 -4.28 -6.10
N GLY A 48 -8.48 -4.29 -4.77
CA GLY A 48 -9.05 -3.19 -3.99
C GLY A 48 -8.13 -1.98 -3.85
N ALA A 49 -6.87 -2.08 -4.28
CA ALA A 49 -5.87 -1.02 -4.19
C ALA A 49 -4.78 -1.17 -5.26
N VAL A 50 -4.21 -0.03 -5.67
CA VAL A 50 -2.96 0.06 -6.44
C VAL A 50 -1.85 0.59 -5.53
N VAL A 51 -0.71 -0.08 -5.52
CA VAL A 51 0.49 0.39 -4.81
C VAL A 51 1.25 1.34 -5.73
N CYS A 52 1.38 2.60 -5.34
CA CYS A 52 2.21 3.59 -6.01
C CYS A 52 3.55 3.67 -5.30
N ASP A 53 4.62 3.21 -5.96
CA ASP A 53 5.99 3.47 -5.55
C ASP A 53 6.35 4.91 -5.92
N VAL A 54 6.68 5.70 -4.90
CA VAL A 54 6.99 7.13 -5.03
C VAL A 54 8.46 7.46 -4.71
N GLY A 55 9.30 6.44 -4.48
CA GLY A 55 10.72 6.63 -4.15
C GLY A 55 11.49 7.35 -5.26
N GLY A 56 11.00 7.29 -6.50
CA GLY A 56 11.60 7.92 -7.67
C GLY A 56 11.16 9.37 -7.96
N LEU A 57 10.20 9.96 -7.25
CA LEU A 57 9.61 11.27 -7.60
C LEU A 57 10.56 12.48 -7.41
N GLY A 58 11.69 12.30 -6.72
CA GLY A 58 12.60 13.40 -6.38
C GLY A 58 12.04 14.31 -5.26
N PRO A 59 12.53 15.55 -5.12
CA PRO A 59 12.10 16.44 -4.04
C PRO A 59 10.58 16.70 -4.07
N PRO A 60 9.86 16.54 -2.94
CA PRO A 60 8.42 16.70 -2.92
C PRO A 60 8.01 18.16 -3.13
N GLY A 61 6.92 18.35 -3.87
CA GLY A 61 6.30 19.65 -4.11
C GLY A 61 4.84 19.49 -4.52
N LEU A 62 4.15 20.60 -4.78
CA LEU A 62 2.72 20.60 -5.08
C LEU A 62 2.37 19.82 -6.36
N GLY A 63 3.30 19.66 -7.30
CA GLY A 63 3.10 18.79 -8.47
C GLY A 63 2.94 17.31 -8.10
N ALA A 64 3.75 16.80 -7.17
CA ALA A 64 3.61 15.44 -6.64
C ALA A 64 2.29 15.28 -5.87
N VAL A 65 1.88 16.30 -5.12
CA VAL A 65 0.59 16.33 -4.41
C VAL A 65 -0.59 16.27 -5.38
N ASP A 66 -0.60 17.11 -6.41
CA ASP A 66 -1.66 17.12 -7.43
C ASP A 66 -1.74 15.78 -8.18
N LEU A 67 -0.58 15.20 -8.53
CA LEU A 67 -0.51 13.86 -9.12
C LEU A 67 -1.17 12.82 -8.20
N LEU A 68 -0.71 12.69 -6.95
CA LEU A 68 -1.22 11.67 -6.02
C LEU A 68 -2.71 11.85 -5.75
N ALA A 69 -3.19 13.09 -5.59
CA ALA A 69 -4.61 13.38 -5.42
C ALA A 69 -5.45 12.93 -6.62
N ARG A 70 -4.95 13.12 -7.85
CA ARG A 70 -5.63 12.69 -9.07
C ARG A 70 -5.65 11.17 -9.22
N LEU A 71 -4.54 10.49 -8.89
CA LEU A 71 -4.49 9.03 -8.87
C LEU A 71 -5.48 8.45 -7.85
N GLU A 72 -5.53 9.01 -6.63
CA GLU A 72 -6.51 8.60 -5.61
C GLU A 72 -7.95 8.82 -6.08
N LEU A 73 -8.24 9.96 -6.69
CA LEU A 73 -9.56 10.21 -7.25
C LEU A 73 -9.92 9.21 -8.37
N ALA A 74 -8.97 8.88 -9.24
CA ALA A 74 -9.16 7.90 -10.31
C ALA A 74 -9.43 6.50 -9.73
N ALA A 75 -8.63 6.08 -8.74
CA ALA A 75 -8.78 4.80 -8.05
C ALA A 75 -10.15 4.70 -7.36
N ARG A 76 -10.54 5.73 -6.60
CA ARG A 76 -11.84 5.77 -5.91
C ARG A 76 -13.02 5.69 -6.85
N ARG A 77 -12.94 6.32 -8.02
CA ARG A 77 -13.99 6.24 -9.06
C ARG A 77 -14.10 4.84 -9.67
N ALA A 78 -12.99 4.08 -9.71
CA ALA A 78 -12.97 2.68 -10.12
C ALA A 78 -13.27 1.71 -8.96
N GLY A 79 -13.61 2.19 -7.76
CA GLY A 79 -13.93 1.35 -6.60
C GLY A 79 -12.72 0.86 -5.80
N GLY A 80 -11.51 1.37 -6.10
CA GLY A 80 -10.28 1.08 -5.38
C GLY A 80 -9.73 2.28 -4.59
N ARG A 81 -8.43 2.20 -4.27
CA ARG A 81 -7.66 3.25 -3.58
C ARG A 81 -6.17 3.16 -3.92
N ILE A 82 -5.41 4.19 -3.58
CA ILE A 82 -3.95 4.20 -3.69
C ILE A 82 -3.31 3.88 -2.34
N ARG A 83 -2.27 3.06 -2.37
CA ARG A 83 -1.32 2.86 -1.28
C ARG A 83 0.05 3.37 -1.68
N LEU A 84 0.76 4.08 -0.81
CA LEU A 84 2.09 4.58 -1.12
C LEU A 84 3.16 3.58 -0.64
N ARG A 85 4.15 3.33 -1.50
CA ARG A 85 5.40 2.62 -1.19
C ARG A 85 6.57 3.60 -1.27
N ASP A 86 7.48 3.51 -0.30
CA ASP A 86 8.69 4.32 -0.18
C ASP A 86 8.53 5.86 -0.25
N PRO A 87 7.49 6.47 0.37
CA PRO A 87 7.40 7.93 0.44
C PRO A 87 8.46 8.53 1.37
N ALA A 88 9.28 9.42 0.82
CA ALA A 88 10.20 10.23 1.62
C ALA A 88 9.45 11.00 2.72
N LEU A 89 10.06 11.14 3.91
CA LEU A 89 9.46 11.82 5.07
C LEU A 89 8.95 13.23 4.72
N ALA A 90 9.64 13.96 3.86
CA ALA A 90 9.22 15.29 3.41
C ALA A 90 7.93 15.26 2.58
N LEU A 91 7.69 14.21 1.78
CA LEU A 91 6.44 14.02 1.05
C LEU A 91 5.29 13.71 2.02
N GLN A 92 5.54 12.84 3.01
CA GLN A 92 4.55 12.51 4.06
C GLN A 92 4.13 13.78 4.80
N ALA A 93 5.09 14.58 5.26
CA ALA A 93 4.82 15.85 5.94
C ALA A 93 4.04 16.84 5.07
N LEU A 94 4.34 16.91 3.77
CA LEU A 94 3.59 17.76 2.84
C LEU A 94 2.16 17.26 2.64
N LEU A 95 1.95 15.96 2.52
CA LEU A 95 0.62 15.34 2.40
C LEU A 95 -0.24 15.60 3.65
N ASP A 96 0.36 15.46 4.83
CA ASP A 96 -0.30 15.79 6.10
C ASP A 96 -0.66 17.28 6.17
N LEU A 97 0.27 18.17 5.76
CA LEU A 97 0.05 19.61 5.75
C LEU A 97 -1.14 20.01 4.87
N VAL A 98 -1.31 19.37 3.70
CA VAL A 98 -2.43 19.63 2.80
C VAL A 98 -3.69 18.82 3.13
N GLY A 99 -3.63 17.96 4.15
CA GLY A 99 -4.75 17.14 4.60
C GLY A 99 -5.09 15.95 3.69
N LEU A 100 -4.16 15.53 2.82
CA LEU A 100 -4.31 14.34 1.98
C LEU A 100 -3.71 13.13 2.68
N ARG A 101 -4.54 12.12 2.96
CA ARG A 101 -4.12 10.91 3.66
C ARG A 101 -4.10 9.73 2.71
N PHE A 102 -3.02 8.98 2.74
CA PHE A 102 -2.86 7.74 2.00
C PHE A 102 -2.58 6.59 2.96
N GLU A 103 -3.02 5.39 2.58
CA GLU A 103 -2.52 4.18 3.20
C GLU A 103 -1.06 3.97 2.76
N MET A 104 -0.22 3.54 3.70
CA MET A 104 1.18 3.25 3.45
C MET A 104 1.31 1.73 3.38
N GLU A 105 2.08 1.21 2.43
CA GLU A 105 2.45 -0.19 2.49
C GLU A 105 3.39 -0.37 3.70
N GLY A 106 2.99 -1.21 4.65
CA GLY A 106 3.83 -1.51 5.81
C GLY A 106 5.11 -2.19 5.35
N GLU A 107 6.24 -1.74 5.86
CA GLU A 107 7.47 -2.52 5.71
C GLU A 107 7.21 -3.92 6.30
N ILE A 108 7.56 -4.96 5.55
CA ILE A 108 7.54 -6.32 6.07
C ILE A 108 8.60 -6.33 7.16
N GLU A 109 8.19 -6.21 8.43
CA GLU A 109 9.09 -6.46 9.56
C GLU A 109 9.69 -7.84 9.33
N GLN A 110 10.98 -7.89 8.98
CA GLN A 110 11.72 -9.14 8.92
C GLN A 110 11.66 -9.71 10.32
N GLY A 111 10.82 -10.74 10.51
CA GLY A 111 10.51 -11.31 11.81
C GLY A 111 11.80 -11.51 12.60
N GLU A 112 11.84 -10.90 13.79
CA GLU A 112 12.94 -11.09 14.73
C GLU A 112 13.16 -12.60 14.88
N PRO A 113 14.40 -13.13 14.68
CA PRO A 113 14.63 -14.54 14.87
C PRO A 113 14.26 -14.89 16.31
N ALA A 114 13.40 -15.90 16.47
CA ALA A 114 12.97 -16.38 17.78
C ALA A 114 14.23 -16.65 18.61
N LEU A 115 14.48 -15.79 19.61
CA LEU A 115 15.53 -16.02 20.58
C LEU A 115 15.17 -17.33 21.28
N CYS A 116 15.94 -18.38 21.00
CA CYS A 116 15.82 -19.67 21.64
C CYS A 116 15.82 -19.44 23.15
N VAL A 117 14.67 -19.67 23.79
CA VAL A 117 14.51 -19.62 25.24
C VAL A 117 15.47 -20.66 25.82
N GLU A 118 16.47 -20.23 26.59
CA GLU A 118 17.34 -21.13 27.34
C GLU A 118 16.46 -21.98 28.27
N GLU A 119 16.54 -23.29 28.07
CA GLU A 119 15.83 -24.31 28.81
C GLU A 119 16.07 -24.17 30.32
N ALA A 120 14.99 -24.08 31.09
CA ALA A 120 15.07 -24.12 32.54
C ALA A 120 15.54 -25.51 32.99
N VAL A 121 16.76 -25.60 33.53
CA VAL A 121 17.26 -26.81 34.19
C VAL A 121 16.85 -26.78 35.65
N GLU A 122 15.93 -27.67 36.05
CA GLU A 122 15.75 -28.14 37.44
C GLU A 122 14.83 -29.39 37.44
N PRO A 123 14.92 -30.38 38.36
CA PRO A 123 15.71 -30.51 39.59
C PRO A 123 16.56 -31.80 39.66
N GLY A 124 17.53 -31.81 40.57
CA GLY A 124 18.31 -32.99 40.93
C GLY A 124 17.49 -34.05 41.68
N ASP A 125 17.58 -35.28 41.19
CA ASP A 125 17.00 -36.50 41.76
C ASP A 125 18.07 -37.24 42.58
N PRO A 126 17.85 -37.63 43.86
CA PRO A 126 18.60 -38.70 44.50
C PRO A 126 17.67 -39.88 44.78
N PRO A 127 18.02 -41.11 44.37
CA PRO A 127 18.57 -42.03 45.38
C PRO A 127 19.51 -43.13 44.84
N VAL A 128 20.67 -43.33 45.49
CA VAL A 128 21.25 -44.64 45.90
C VAL A 128 22.34 -44.44 46.93
#